data_AF-A0A6A6QQB2-F1
#
_entry.id   AF-A0A6A6QQB2-F1
#
_cell.length_a   1.000
_cell.length_b   1.000
_cell.length_c   1.000
_cell.angle_alpha   90.00
_cell.angle_beta   90.00
_cell.angle_gamma   90.00
#
_symmetry.space_group_name_H-M   'P 1'
#
loop_
_entity.id
_entity.type
_entity.pdbx_description
1 polymer ?
#
loop_
_entity_poly.entity_id
_entity_poly.type
_entity_poly.pdbx_seq_one_letter_code
_entity_poly.pdbx_strand_id
1 'polypeptide(L)'
;MISRECTESVVLPSGGGKGGIAPLYVQKGEIVERNFRYMLRDKDFWDEDAEEFRPERWEKICSTWEYAPFGGVPHICPVMRLVFTEVAYTVVTIAREFVRLESRDAEPWTEQMRANFENKHGANIALIPI
;
A
#
# COMPACT_ATOMS: atom_id res chain seq x y z
N MET A 1 4.09 -7.93 2.50
CA MET A 1 3.24 -8.42 3.61
C MET A 1 4.01 -8.24 4.90
N ILE A 2 3.35 -8.04 6.05
CA ILE A 2 4.03 -7.95 7.35
C ILE A 2 3.48 -9.03 8.26
N SER A 3 4.35 -9.89 8.78
CA SER A 3 4.00 -10.99 9.67
C SER A 3 4.44 -10.73 11.11
N ARG A 4 3.70 -11.29 12.07
CA ARG A 4 4.02 -11.32 13.50
C ARG A 4 3.72 -12.70 14.05
N GLU A 5 4.58 -13.18 14.94
CA GLU A 5 4.32 -14.40 15.70
C GLU A 5 3.49 -14.07 16.94
N CYS A 6 2.48 -14.89 17.21
CA CYS A 6 1.65 -14.83 18.40
C CYS A 6 2.46 -15.33 19.61
N THR A 7 2.85 -14.43 20.51
CA THR A 7 3.68 -14.79 21.68
C THR A 7 2.90 -15.49 22.79
N GLU A 8 1.60 -15.23 22.86
CA GLU A 8 0.65 -15.80 23.82
C GLU A 8 -0.71 -15.98 23.14
N SER A 9 -1.37 -17.12 23.38
CA SER A 9 -2.66 -17.40 22.74
C SER A 9 -3.69 -16.31 23.07
N VAL A 10 -4.38 -15.83 22.05
CA VAL A 10 -5.32 -14.70 22.15
C VAL A 10 -6.56 -14.96 21.30
N VAL A 11 -7.68 -14.38 21.69
CA VAL A 11 -8.87 -14.29 20.84
C VAL A 11 -8.93 -12.88 20.26
N LEU A 12 -8.74 -12.76 18.95
CA LEU A 12 -8.96 -11.50 18.24
C LEU A 12 -10.48 -11.25 18.14
N PRO A 13 -10.93 -9.98 18.22
CA PRO A 13 -12.34 -9.64 18.19
C PRO A 13 -13.02 -9.97 16.85
N SER A 14 -12.24 -10.07 15.77
CA SER A 14 -12.68 -10.40 14.42
C SER A 14 -11.60 -11.18 13.65
N GLY A 15 -11.95 -11.66 12.46
CA GLY A 15 -11.11 -12.47 11.57
C GLY A 15 -11.60 -13.91 11.38
N GLY A 16 -12.58 -14.35 12.16
CA GLY A 16 -13.12 -15.71 12.15
C GLY A 16 -14.45 -15.87 11.43
N GLY A 17 -14.83 -17.12 11.16
CA GLY A 17 -16.10 -17.48 10.50
C GLY A 17 -16.13 -17.16 9.00
N LYS A 18 -17.21 -17.53 8.31
CA LYS A 18 -17.34 -17.37 6.85
C LYS A 18 -17.30 -15.91 6.37
N GLY A 19 -17.65 -14.96 7.23
CA GLY A 19 -17.65 -13.52 6.91
C GLY A 19 -16.51 -12.74 7.57
N GLY A 20 -15.55 -13.39 8.23
CA GLY A 20 -14.42 -12.70 8.87
C GLY A 20 -14.77 -11.79 10.07
N ILE A 21 -16.02 -11.77 10.53
CA ILE A 21 -16.47 -10.91 11.64
C ILE A 21 -16.54 -11.62 12.99
N ALA A 22 -16.48 -12.96 13.02
CA ALA A 22 -16.53 -13.70 14.28
C ALA A 22 -15.17 -13.64 14.99
N PRO A 23 -15.12 -13.86 16.31
CA PRO A 23 -13.86 -13.95 17.03
C PRO A 23 -12.94 -15.03 16.44
N LEU A 24 -11.64 -14.73 16.38
CA LEU A 24 -10.61 -15.63 15.86
C LEU A 24 -9.66 -16.02 17.00
N TYR A 25 -9.64 -17.30 17.36
CA TYR A 25 -8.62 -17.83 18.26
C TYR A 25 -7.29 -17.98 17.51
N VAL A 26 -6.24 -17.36 18.04
CA VAL A 26 -4.87 -17.46 17.54
C VAL A 26 -4.02 -18.08 18.65
N GLN A 27 -3.39 -19.21 18.35
CA GLN A 27 -2.56 -19.95 19.28
C GLN A 27 -1.15 -19.37 19.35
N LYS A 28 -0.52 -19.45 20.52
CA LYS A 28 0.91 -19.17 20.68
C LYS A 28 1.75 -19.92 19.63
N GLY A 29 2.63 -19.19 18.94
CA GLY A 29 3.49 -19.68 17.87
C GLY A 29 2.87 -19.57 16.47
N GLU A 30 1.59 -19.23 16.33
CA GLU A 30 0.99 -18.98 15.02
C GLU A 30 1.46 -17.64 14.44
N ILE A 31 1.60 -17.61 13.11
CA ILE A 31 1.98 -16.40 12.37
C ILE A 31 0.72 -15.69 11.88
N VAL A 32 0.55 -14.43 12.28
CA VAL A 32 -0.47 -13.53 11.78
C VAL A 32 0.16 -12.61 10.74
N GLU A 33 -0.41 -12.61 9.54
CA GLU A 33 0.08 -11.78 8.43
C GLU A 33 -0.92 -10.69 8.06
N ARG A 34 -0.43 -9.45 7.93
CA ARG A 34 -1.16 -8.37 7.27
C ARG A 34 -0.87 -8.35 5.77
N ASN A 35 -1.94 -8.48 5.00
CA ASN A 35 -1.93 -8.38 3.56
C ASN A 35 -2.35 -6.98 3.09
N PHE A 36 -1.36 -6.09 2.94
CA PHE A 36 -1.59 -4.72 2.44
C PHE A 36 -2.20 -4.68 1.04
N ARG A 37 -1.93 -5.69 0.21
CA ARG A 37 -2.44 -5.76 -1.16
C ARG A 37 -3.95 -5.92 -1.20
N TYR A 38 -4.50 -6.71 -0.27
CA TYR A 38 -5.93 -6.87 -0.11
C TYR A 38 -6.54 -5.64 0.58
N MET A 39 -5.94 -5.19 1.69
CA MET A 39 -6.45 -4.05 2.46
C MET A 39 -6.57 -2.76 1.64
N LEU A 40 -5.58 -2.47 0.77
CA LEU A 40 -5.57 -1.26 -0.05
C LEU A 40 -6.53 -1.31 -1.25
N ARG A 41 -7.23 -2.43 -1.46
CA ARG A 41 -8.19 -2.65 -2.53
C ARG A 41 -9.53 -3.18 -2.02
N ASP A 42 -9.72 -3.12 -0.71
CA ASP A 42 -10.97 -3.47 -0.07
C ASP A 42 -12.03 -2.42 -0.44
N LYS A 43 -12.98 -2.80 -1.28
CA LYS A 43 -14.03 -1.92 -1.78
C LYS A 43 -14.98 -1.44 -0.68
N ASP A 44 -15.06 -2.16 0.44
CA ASP A 44 -15.88 -1.75 1.57
C ASP A 44 -15.32 -0.47 2.22
N PHE A 45 -14.01 -0.22 2.11
CA PHE A 45 -13.36 0.99 2.60
C PHE A 45 -12.97 1.98 1.49
N TRP A 46 -12.47 1.48 0.36
CA TRP A 46 -11.91 2.27 -0.73
C TRP A 46 -12.90 2.54 -1.88
N ASP A 47 -14.19 2.25 -1.69
CA ASP A 47 -15.26 2.34 -2.70
C ASP A 47 -15.04 1.40 -3.91
N GLU A 48 -15.99 1.40 -4.85
CA GLU A 48 -15.94 0.53 -6.04
C GLU A 48 -14.74 0.79 -6.95
N ASP A 49 -14.18 2.01 -6.91
CA ASP A 49 -13.02 2.47 -7.67
C ASP A 49 -11.68 2.19 -6.93
N ALA A 50 -11.64 1.25 -5.98
CA ALA A 50 -10.45 0.90 -5.19
C ALA A 50 -9.22 0.48 -6.02
N GLU A 51 -9.42 0.01 -7.26
CA GLU A 51 -8.36 -0.37 -8.20
C GLU A 51 -7.88 0.82 -9.07
N GLU A 52 -8.54 1.98 -8.99
CA GLU A 52 -8.21 3.16 -9.78
C GLU A 52 -7.22 4.08 -9.05
N PHE A 53 -6.27 4.65 -9.80
CA PHE A 53 -5.37 5.67 -9.27
C PHE A 53 -6.11 7.02 -9.19
N ARG A 54 -6.58 7.36 -7.99
CA ARG A 54 -7.38 8.57 -7.72
C ARG A 54 -6.84 9.38 -6.54
N PRO A 55 -5.90 10.31 -6.78
CA PRO A 55 -5.31 11.15 -5.73
C PRO A 55 -6.33 12.00 -4.96
N GLU A 56 -7.42 12.42 -5.59
CA GLU A 56 -8.47 13.26 -5.00
C GLU A 56 -9.22 12.54 -3.86
N ARG A 57 -9.09 11.21 -3.77
CA ARG A 57 -9.66 10.42 -2.68
C ARG A 57 -9.17 10.90 -1.30
N TRP A 58 -7.92 11.36 -1.23
CA TRP A 58 -7.31 11.85 0.00
C TRP A 58 -7.89 13.16 0.51
N GLU A 59 -8.70 13.87 -0.29
CA GLU A 59 -9.40 15.09 0.17
C GLU A 59 -10.56 14.77 1.13
N LYS A 60 -11.08 13.53 1.09
CA LYS A 60 -12.28 13.11 1.85
C LYS A 60 -11.99 12.03 2.88
N ILE A 61 -11.01 11.16 2.63
CA ILE A 61 -10.70 10.03 3.49
C ILE A 61 -9.74 10.44 4.60
N CYS A 62 -10.11 10.12 5.84
CA CYS A 62 -9.20 10.12 6.98
C CYS A 62 -9.03 8.66 7.44
N SER A 63 -8.01 7.99 6.91
CA SER A 63 -7.72 6.58 7.19
C SER A 63 -6.88 6.39 8.46
N THR A 64 -7.04 5.27 9.14
CA THR A 64 -6.17 4.85 10.24
C THR A 64 -5.36 3.61 9.86
N TRP A 65 -5.80 2.43 10.25
CA TRP A 65 -5.14 1.16 9.97
C TRP A 65 -5.36 0.66 8.55
N GLU A 66 -6.35 1.22 7.85
CA GLU A 66 -6.67 0.92 6.45
C GLU A 66 -5.57 1.41 5.51
N TYR A 67 -4.84 2.47 5.91
CA TYR A 67 -3.67 2.96 5.21
C TYR A 67 -2.45 3.05 6.13
N ALA A 68 -1.72 1.94 6.23
CA ALA A 68 -0.49 1.86 7.01
C ALA A 68 0.71 1.40 6.15
N PRO A 69 1.09 2.15 5.10
CA PRO A 69 2.11 1.72 4.13
C PRO A 69 3.52 1.54 4.75
N PHE A 70 3.76 2.15 5.91
CA PHE A 70 5.02 2.05 6.66
C PHE A 70 4.89 1.20 7.94
N GLY A 71 3.79 0.45 8.08
CA GLY A 71 3.45 -0.27 9.30
C GLY A 71 2.90 0.65 10.39
N GLY A 72 2.99 0.20 11.64
CA GLY A 72 2.48 0.93 12.81
C GLY A 72 3.40 0.83 14.01
N VAL A 73 3.19 1.73 14.97
CA VAL A 73 3.90 1.78 16.25
C VAL A 73 3.75 0.44 16.99
N PRO A 74 4.80 -0.08 17.67
CA PRO A 74 6.12 0.53 17.90
C PRO A 74 7.14 0.27 16.78
N HIS A 75 6.82 -0.54 15.78
CA HIS A 75 7.76 -0.96 14.72
C HIS A 75 7.43 -0.30 13.37
N ILE A 76 7.19 1.01 13.39
CA ILE A 76 6.98 1.79 12.17
C ILE A 76 8.31 1.96 11.41
N CYS A 77 8.25 2.05 10.09
CA CYS A 77 9.44 2.30 9.27
C CYS A 77 10.16 3.58 9.74
N PRO A 78 11.44 3.49 10.17
CA PRO A 78 12.14 4.63 10.76
C PRO A 78 12.44 5.73 9.73
N VAL A 79 12.45 5.40 8.44
CA VAL A 79 12.73 6.32 7.34
C VAL A 79 11.48 6.92 6.69
N MET A 80 10.29 6.70 7.26
CA MET A 80 9.02 7.21 6.70
C MET A 80 9.07 8.69 6.32
N ARG A 81 9.60 9.54 7.22
CA ARG A 81 9.71 10.99 6.96
C ARG A 81 10.66 11.31 5.81
N LEU A 82 11.80 10.62 5.75
CA LEU A 82 12.77 10.79 4.66
C LEU A 82 12.15 10.42 3.32
N VAL A 83 11.49 9.25 3.24
CA VAL A 83 10.85 8.77 2.01
C VAL A 83 9.82 9.77 1.51
N PHE A 84 8.96 10.31 2.38
CA PHE A 84 8.00 11.33 1.96
C PHE A 84 8.68 12.60 1.45
N THR A 85 9.75 13.05 2.10
CA THR A 85 10.51 14.22 1.65
C THR A 85 11.15 13.99 0.29
N GLU A 86 11.81 12.84 0.08
CA GLU A 86 12.48 12.51 -1.18
C GLU A 86 11.48 12.35 -2.33
N VAL A 87 10.35 11.67 -2.10
CA VAL A 87 9.29 11.53 -3.10
C VAL A 87 8.69 12.89 -3.45
N ALA A 88 8.35 13.71 -2.45
CA ALA A 88 7.79 15.04 -2.71
C ALA A 88 8.77 15.92 -3.48
N TYR A 89 10.05 15.94 -3.08
CA TYR A 89 11.10 16.67 -3.78
C TYR A 89 11.23 16.21 -5.24
N THR A 90 11.30 14.89 -5.47
CA THR A 90 11.44 14.30 -6.81
C THR A 90 10.25 14.66 -7.70
N VAL A 91 9.02 14.52 -7.20
CA VAL A 91 7.81 14.85 -7.96
C VAL A 91 7.76 16.33 -8.32
N VAL A 92 8.08 17.21 -7.36
CA VAL A 92 8.11 18.66 -7.61
C VAL A 92 9.20 19.03 -8.62
N THR A 93 10.38 18.43 -8.54
CA THR A 93 11.44 18.64 -9.54
C THR A 93 10.97 18.21 -10.93
N ILE A 94 10.36 17.03 -11.07
CA ILE A 94 9.83 16.57 -12.36
C ILE A 94 8.78 17.56 -12.90
N ALA A 95 7.85 18.01 -12.06
CA ALA A 95 6.81 18.96 -12.46
C ALA A 95 7.34 20.36 -12.85
N ARG A 96 8.53 20.73 -12.36
CA ARG A 96 9.17 22.02 -12.66
C ARG A 96 10.05 22.00 -13.90
N GLU A 97 10.65 20.86 -14.22
CA GLU A 97 11.63 20.75 -15.31
C GLU A 97 11.00 20.22 -16.61
N PHE A 98 9.87 19.51 -16.53
CA PHE A 98 9.26 18.83 -17.67
C PHE A 98 7.79 19.23 -17.84
N VAL A 99 7.41 19.58 -19.07
CA VAL A 99 6.02 19.95 -19.41
C VAL A 99 5.13 18.73 -19.62
N ARG A 100 5.72 17.58 -20.01
CA ARG A 100 4.96 16.37 -20.33
C ARG A 100 5.75 15.11 -20.02
N LEU A 101 5.00 14.12 -19.55
CA LEU A 101 5.43 12.74 -19.36
C LEU A 101 4.70 11.87 -20.39
N GLU A 102 5.43 11.02 -21.11
CA GLU A 102 4.85 10.09 -22.07
C GLU A 102 5.33 8.67 -21.78
N SER A 103 4.40 7.73 -21.54
CA SER A 103 4.75 6.33 -21.47
C SER A 103 5.22 5.83 -22.84
N ARG A 104 6.32 5.10 -22.82
CA ARG A 104 6.94 4.39 -23.94
C ARG A 104 6.94 2.88 -23.67
N ASP A 105 6.10 2.44 -22.73
CA ASP A 105 5.90 1.03 -22.44
C ASP A 105 5.09 0.37 -23.56
N ALA A 106 5.59 -0.75 -24.08
CA ALA A 106 4.88 -1.55 -25.07
C ALA A 106 3.91 -2.54 -24.41
N GLU A 107 4.19 -2.91 -23.15
CA GLU A 107 3.44 -3.90 -22.39
C GLU A 107 2.48 -3.20 -21.42
N PRO A 108 1.28 -3.77 -21.18
CA PRO A 108 0.38 -3.27 -20.15
C PRO A 108 1.02 -3.44 -18.77
N TRP A 109 0.56 -2.63 -17.82
CA TRP A 109 0.94 -2.80 -16.41
C TRP A 109 0.63 -4.22 -15.95
N THR A 110 1.66 -4.91 -15.46
CA THR A 110 1.54 -6.27 -14.95
C THR A 110 2.16 -6.31 -13.56
N GLU A 111 1.34 -6.52 -12.54
CA GLU A 111 1.81 -6.55 -11.16
C GLU A 111 2.82 -7.68 -10.93
N GLN A 112 3.97 -7.36 -10.35
CA GLN A 112 4.93 -8.31 -9.82
C GLN A 112 5.19 -8.01 -8.34
N MET A 113 5.06 -9.03 -7.50
CA MET A 113 5.45 -8.94 -6.10
C MET A 113 6.94 -9.29 -5.95
N ARG A 114 7.71 -8.34 -5.41
CA ARG A 114 9.06 -8.55 -4.87
C ARG A 114 9.04 -8.23 -3.37
N ALA A 115 9.90 -7.31 -2.92
CA ALA A 115 9.77 -6.71 -1.58
C ALA A 115 8.48 -5.86 -1.50
N ASN A 116 8.16 -5.16 -2.58
CA ASN A 116 6.92 -4.40 -2.79
C ASN A 116 6.25 -4.85 -4.10
N PHE A 117 5.15 -4.20 -4.47
CA PHE A 117 4.50 -4.37 -5.77
C PHE A 117 5.08 -3.39 -6.78
N GLU A 118 5.51 -3.90 -7.92
CA GLU A 118 6.07 -3.12 -9.02
C GLU A 118 5.52 -3.60 -10.37
N ASN A 119 5.71 -2.80 -11.43
CA ASN A 119 5.43 -3.28 -12.78
C ASN A 119 6.52 -4.28 -13.19
N LYS A 120 6.11 -5.50 -13.56
CA LYS A 120 6.99 -6.57 -14.06
C LYS A 120 7.92 -6.11 -15.19
N HIS A 121 7.47 -5.17 -16.00
CA HIS A 121 8.17 -4.69 -17.20
C HIS A 121 8.98 -3.41 -16.98
N GLY A 122 8.99 -2.87 -15.74
CA GLY A 122 9.56 -1.56 -15.45
C GLY A 122 8.66 -0.40 -15.90
N ALA A 123 9.24 0.78 -16.09
CA ALA A 123 8.56 1.95 -16.62
C ALA A 123 9.50 2.67 -17.59
N ASN A 124 9.18 2.63 -18.87
CA ASN A 124 9.86 3.37 -19.92
C ASN A 124 9.09 4.66 -20.17
N ILE A 125 9.68 5.80 -19.81
CA ILE A 125 9.00 7.10 -19.84
C ILE A 125 9.90 8.12 -20.54
N ALA A 126 9.33 8.88 -21.48
CA ALA A 126 9.97 10.07 -22.02
C ALA A 126 9.60 11.30 -21.18
N LEU A 127 10.62 12.02 -20.73
CA LEU A 127 10.49 13.31 -20.06
C LEU A 127 10.68 14.42 -21.09
N ILE A 128 9.65 15.22 -21.35
CA ILE A 128 9.70 16.31 -22.33
C ILE A 128 10.02 17.61 -21.59
N PRO A 129 11.22 18.20 -21.77
CA PRO A 129 11.61 19.42 -21.06
C PRO A 129 10.75 20.60 -21.48
N ILE A 130 10.72 21.62 -20.63
CA ILE A 130 10.11 22.93 -20.93
C ILE A 130 10.86 23.62 -22.08
#